data_AF-A0A969B9J9-F1
#
_entry.id   AF-A0A969B9J9-F1
#
_cell.length_a   1.000
_cell.length_b   1.000
_cell.length_c   1.000
_cell.angle_alpha   90.00
_cell.angle_beta   90.00
_cell.angle_gamma   90.00
#
_symmetry.space_group_name_H-M   'P 1'
#
loop_
_entity.id
_entity.type
_entity.pdbx_description
1 polymer ?
#
loop_
_entity_poly.entity_id
_entity_poly.type
_entity_poly.pdbx_seq_one_letter_code
_entity_poly.pdbx_strand_id
1 'polypeptide(L)'
;MALAVSGVLLGAIMYGIIPGVITMATRFELLFVNGLGMPYNIGVLIYALLLLASLIYGIYLTQFQKEKHALMAAAFSVAIFLLGIPLVFKSLFLAILISIAVFFVARQYTKNHPYILNTILVGFMAILLGYSSIAMIVIRSNANPPMDQNDPENLFSLLYYLNREQYGDRPLLHGPTYNAPILESEETEPVYSALNGKYEITSHKIDYKYNPRFLTLFPRMYSRERNHVEAYEHWGKVQGTKIRVQGQDGKQNSW
;
A
#
# COMPACT_ATOMS: atom_id res chain seq x y z
N MET A 1 -17.94 20.92 -6.57
CA MET A 1 -17.34 20.70 -5.23
C MET A 1 -17.47 19.26 -4.76
N ALA A 2 -18.69 18.68 -4.71
CA ALA A 2 -18.88 17.29 -4.26
C ALA A 2 -18.03 16.24 -5.01
N LEU A 3 -17.92 16.33 -6.35
CA LEU A 3 -17.06 15.45 -7.16
C LEU A 3 -15.57 15.53 -6.80
N ALA A 4 -15.07 16.72 -6.46
CA ALA A 4 -13.68 16.89 -6.07
C ALA A 4 -13.43 16.29 -4.68
N VAL A 5 -14.35 16.52 -3.73
CA VAL A 5 -14.26 15.96 -2.38
C VAL A 5 -14.35 14.43 -2.41
N SER A 6 -15.25 13.86 -3.20
CA SER A 6 -15.34 12.40 -3.35
C SER A 6 -14.10 11.81 -4.01
N GLY A 7 -13.55 12.47 -5.03
CA GLY A 7 -12.29 12.04 -5.67
C GLY A 7 -11.11 12.02 -4.70
N VAL A 8 -10.98 13.06 -3.86
CA VAL A 8 -9.93 13.13 -2.83
C VAL A 8 -10.12 12.03 -1.77
N LEU A 9 -11.34 11.82 -1.28
CA LEU A 9 -11.65 10.75 -0.33
C LEU A 9 -11.33 9.37 -0.90
N LEU A 10 -11.71 9.11 -2.15
CA LEU A 10 -11.41 7.86 -2.82
C LEU A 10 -9.89 7.64 -2.93
N GLY A 11 -9.15 8.66 -3.36
CA GLY A 11 -7.69 8.60 -3.42
C GLY A 11 -7.05 8.34 -2.06
N ALA A 12 -7.53 9.00 -1.00
CA ALA A 12 -7.04 8.79 0.37
C ALA A 12 -7.30 7.37 0.89
N ILE A 13 -8.46 6.79 0.56
CA ILE A 13 -8.77 5.39 0.90
C ILE A 13 -7.85 4.44 0.11
N MET A 14 -7.78 4.61 -1.21
CA MET A 14 -7.08 3.69 -2.10
C MET A 14 -5.56 3.67 -1.89
N TYR A 15 -4.94 4.85 -1.74
CA TYR A 15 -3.48 4.97 -1.64
C TYR A 15 -2.97 5.19 -0.22
N GLY A 16 -3.86 5.48 0.74
CA GLY A 16 -3.50 5.73 2.13
C GLY A 16 -3.99 4.63 3.06
N ILE A 17 -5.31 4.51 3.22
CA ILE A 17 -5.92 3.68 4.28
C ILE A 17 -5.70 2.19 4.01
N ILE A 18 -6.02 1.69 2.81
CA ILE A 18 -5.90 0.24 2.53
C ILE A 18 -4.43 -0.20 2.62
N PRO A 19 -3.46 0.46 1.95
CA PRO A 19 -2.07 0.05 2.06
C PRO A 19 -1.53 0.22 3.48
N GLY A 20 -1.99 1.25 4.21
CA GLY A 20 -1.63 1.49 5.61
C GLY A 20 -2.04 0.35 6.54
N VAL A 21 -3.29 -0.12 6.43
CA VAL A 21 -3.80 -1.25 7.22
C VAL A 21 -3.02 -2.53 6.93
N ILE A 22 -2.78 -2.84 5.66
CA ILE A 22 -2.03 -4.05 5.29
C ILE A 22 -0.56 -3.95 5.71
N THR A 23 0.07 -2.78 5.59
CA THR A 23 1.46 -2.56 6.05
C THR A 23 1.60 -2.69 7.57
N MET A 24 0.59 -2.24 8.33
CA MET A 24 0.56 -2.51 9.77
C MET A 24 0.43 -4.00 10.05
N ALA A 25 -0.49 -4.67 9.36
CA ALA A 25 -0.69 -6.10 9.50
C ALA A 25 0.58 -6.91 9.17
N THR A 26 1.35 -6.55 8.14
CA THR A 26 2.62 -7.23 7.80
C THR A 26 3.69 -7.01 8.86
N ARG A 27 3.76 -5.82 9.47
CA ARG A 27 4.68 -5.56 10.59
C ARG A 27 4.34 -6.38 11.83
N PHE A 28 3.05 -6.49 12.15
CA PHE A 28 2.58 -7.37 13.23
C PHE A 28 2.91 -8.83 12.91
N GLU A 29 2.64 -9.27 11.69
CA GLU A 29 2.96 -10.62 11.23
C GLU A 29 4.45 -10.94 11.40
N LEU A 30 5.36 -10.06 10.99
CA LEU A 30 6.80 -10.23 11.22
C LEU A 30 7.16 -10.26 12.71
N LEU A 31 6.55 -9.40 13.52
CA LEU A 31 6.82 -9.34 14.96
C LEU A 31 6.44 -10.66 15.66
N PHE A 32 5.30 -11.24 15.31
CA PHE A 32 4.81 -12.48 15.94
C PHE A 32 5.47 -13.72 15.35
N VAL A 33 5.60 -13.83 14.03
CA VAL A 33 6.16 -15.02 13.38
C VAL A 33 7.69 -15.04 13.50
N ASN A 34 8.38 -13.96 13.09
CA ASN A 34 9.84 -13.95 13.13
C ASN A 34 10.39 -13.66 14.53
N GLY A 35 9.67 -12.86 15.33
CA GLY A 35 10.09 -12.50 16.69
C GLY A 35 9.73 -13.55 17.74
N LEU A 36 8.47 -14.00 17.76
CA LEU A 36 7.97 -14.94 18.78
C LEU A 36 7.87 -16.40 18.29
N GLY A 37 8.15 -16.67 17.01
CA GLY A 37 8.11 -18.02 16.45
C GLY A 37 6.70 -18.60 16.32
N MET A 38 5.67 -17.74 16.28
CA MET A 38 4.29 -18.20 16.11
C MET A 38 4.03 -18.71 14.69
N PRO A 39 3.00 -19.56 14.49
CA PRO A 39 2.57 -19.97 13.15
C PRO A 39 2.17 -18.77 12.28
N TYR A 40 2.22 -18.98 10.96
CA TYR A 40 1.78 -17.99 9.98
C TYR A 40 0.33 -17.51 10.24
N ASN A 41 0.07 -16.27 9.86
CA ASN A 41 -1.19 -15.53 9.96
C ASN A 41 -1.64 -15.18 11.40
N ILE A 42 -0.93 -15.61 12.45
CA ILE A 42 -1.28 -15.28 13.84
C ILE A 42 -1.09 -13.78 14.13
N GLY A 43 -0.01 -13.17 13.62
CA GLY A 43 0.23 -11.75 13.86
C GLY A 43 -0.84 -10.88 13.19
N VAL A 44 -1.28 -11.27 11.99
CA VAL A 44 -2.42 -10.63 11.29
C VAL A 44 -3.70 -10.72 12.11
N LEU A 45 -4.02 -11.91 12.65
CA LEU A 45 -5.23 -12.12 13.43
C LEU A 45 -5.23 -11.28 14.71
N ILE A 46 -4.10 -11.24 15.43
CA ILE A 46 -3.94 -10.40 16.62
C ILE A 46 -4.12 -8.93 16.26
N TYR A 47 -3.49 -8.47 15.17
CA TYR A 47 -3.65 -7.10 14.69
C TYR A 47 -5.12 -6.78 14.34
N ALA A 48 -5.82 -7.67 13.64
CA ALA A 48 -7.22 -7.46 13.27
C ALA A 48 -8.13 -7.35 14.51
N LEU A 49 -7.92 -8.20 15.52
CA LEU A 49 -8.64 -8.12 16.79
C LEU A 49 -8.33 -6.82 17.55
N LEU A 50 -7.06 -6.41 17.59
CA LEU A 50 -6.65 -5.15 18.24
C LEU A 50 -7.26 -3.93 17.54
N LEU A 51 -7.27 -3.91 16.20
CA LEU A 51 -7.87 -2.84 15.41
C LEU A 51 -9.38 -2.76 15.66
N LEU A 52 -10.08 -3.90 15.62
CA LEU A 52 -11.52 -3.96 15.92
C LEU A 52 -11.82 -3.53 17.35
N ALA A 53 -11.07 -4.04 18.34
CA ALA A 53 -11.23 -3.65 19.74
C ALA A 53 -11.00 -2.16 19.95
N SER A 54 -9.96 -1.59 19.32
CA SER A 54 -9.67 -0.16 19.40
C SER A 54 -10.78 0.69 18.79
N LEU A 55 -11.35 0.28 17.65
CA LEU A 55 -12.45 1.00 17.01
C LEU A 55 -13.73 0.91 17.83
N ILE A 56 -14.11 -0.28 18.29
CA ILE A 56 -15.28 -0.49 19.16
C ILE A 56 -15.14 0.32 20.44
N TYR A 57 -13.97 0.28 21.08
CA TYR A 57 -13.71 1.03 22.30
C TYR A 57 -13.74 2.54 22.06
N GLY A 58 -13.16 3.02 20.96
CA GLY A 58 -13.25 4.43 20.56
C GLY A 58 -14.69 4.90 20.31
N ILE A 59 -15.49 4.09 19.62
CA ILE A 59 -16.92 4.38 19.37
C ILE A 59 -17.70 4.39 20.69
N TYR A 60 -17.46 3.40 21.56
CA TYR A 60 -18.09 3.32 22.87
C TYR A 60 -17.78 4.55 23.72
N LEU A 61 -16.51 4.97 23.81
CA LEU A 61 -16.10 6.14 24.58
C LEU A 61 -16.71 7.43 24.03
N THR A 62 -16.69 7.61 22.70
CA THR A 62 -17.24 8.80 22.05
C THR A 62 -18.76 8.92 22.20
N GLN A 63 -19.47 7.80 22.32
CA GLN A 63 -20.92 7.78 22.47
C GLN A 63 -21.39 7.91 23.93
N PHE A 64 -20.76 7.16 24.85
CA PHE A 64 -21.26 6.99 26.21
C PHE A 64 -20.47 7.74 27.29
N GLN A 65 -19.19 8.08 27.07
CA GLN A 65 -18.27 8.58 28.11
C GLN A 65 -17.71 9.97 27.73
N LYS A 66 -18.61 10.94 27.49
CA LYS A 66 -18.27 12.28 26.97
C LYS A 66 -17.36 13.11 27.86
N GLU A 67 -17.36 12.86 29.17
CA GLU A 67 -16.55 13.59 30.16
C GLU A 67 -15.05 13.23 30.11
N LYS A 68 -14.70 12.03 29.61
CA LYS A 68 -13.31 11.52 29.63
C LYS A 68 -12.54 11.92 28.36
N HIS A 69 -12.44 13.23 28.10
CA HIS A 69 -11.86 13.78 26.86
C HIS A 69 -10.46 13.24 26.53
N ALA A 70 -9.56 13.13 27.54
CA ALA A 70 -8.20 12.64 27.31
C ALA A 70 -8.16 11.16 26.90
N LEU A 71 -8.99 10.32 27.52
CA LEU A 71 -9.10 8.90 27.21
C LEU A 71 -9.70 8.69 25.81
N MET A 72 -10.72 9.47 25.46
CA MET A 72 -11.33 9.45 24.14
C MET A 72 -10.35 9.87 23.04
N ALA A 73 -9.57 10.93 23.27
CA ALA A 73 -8.52 11.36 22.35
C ALA A 73 -7.46 10.27 22.18
N ALA A 74 -7.02 9.63 23.27
CA ALA A 74 -6.08 8.51 23.22
C ALA A 74 -6.64 7.33 22.42
N ALA A 75 -7.87 6.89 22.69
CA ALA A 75 -8.50 5.78 21.97
C ALA A 75 -8.66 6.08 20.47
N PHE A 76 -9.04 7.32 20.12
CA PHE A 76 -9.11 7.77 18.72
C PHE A 76 -7.73 7.73 18.06
N SER A 77 -6.69 8.27 18.71
CA SER A 77 -5.33 8.26 18.17
C SER A 77 -4.77 6.86 18.00
N VAL A 78 -5.05 5.95 18.93
CA VAL A 78 -4.66 4.53 18.80
C VAL A 78 -5.38 3.89 17.61
N ALA A 79 -6.68 4.14 17.42
CA ALA A 79 -7.40 3.62 16.26
C ALA A 79 -6.82 4.15 14.93
N ILE A 80 -6.53 5.45 14.84
CA ILE A 80 -5.90 6.06 13.65
C ILE A 80 -4.48 5.55 13.41
N PHE A 81 -3.72 5.32 14.48
CA PHE A 81 -2.39 4.72 14.39
C PHE A 81 -2.46 3.29 13.87
N LEU A 82 -3.36 2.46 14.43
CA LEU A 82 -3.57 1.09 13.99
C LEU A 82 -4.07 1.00 12.55
N LEU A 83 -4.84 1.98 12.06
CA LEU A 83 -5.20 2.09 10.64
C LEU A 83 -3.99 2.37 9.72
N GLY A 84 -2.80 2.62 10.28
CA GLY A 84 -1.56 2.77 9.52
C GLY A 84 -1.39 4.13 8.83
N ILE A 85 -2.29 5.10 9.07
CA ILE A 85 -2.23 6.44 8.45
C ILE A 85 -0.88 7.13 8.68
N PRO A 86 -0.29 7.12 9.90
CA PRO A 86 1.02 7.73 10.12
C PRO A 86 2.17 7.02 9.39
N LEU A 87 2.00 5.75 9.03
CA LEU A 87 3.04 4.91 8.42
C LEU A 87 3.02 4.89 6.89
N VAL A 88 2.06 5.57 6.27
CA VAL A 88 2.08 5.80 4.80
C VAL A 88 3.40 6.47 4.40
N PHE A 89 3.98 7.27 5.30
CA PHE A 89 5.31 7.81 5.13
C PHE A 89 6.36 6.82 5.66
N LYS A 90 7.34 6.48 4.83
CA LYS A 90 8.48 5.62 5.19
C LYS A 90 9.43 6.24 6.25
N SER A 91 9.18 7.49 6.67
CA SER A 91 9.96 8.21 7.68
C SER A 91 9.37 8.04 9.07
N LEU A 92 10.16 7.48 10.00
CA LEU A 92 9.80 7.33 11.40
C LEU A 92 9.49 8.68 12.08
N PHE A 93 10.29 9.71 11.77
CA PHE A 93 10.10 11.05 12.33
C PHE A 93 8.74 11.62 11.94
N LEU A 94 8.36 11.48 10.67
CA LEU A 94 7.08 11.98 10.18
C LEU A 94 5.90 11.20 10.76
N ALA A 95 6.03 9.88 10.93
CA ALA A 95 5.01 9.05 11.57
C ALA A 95 4.75 9.47 13.02
N ILE A 96 5.80 9.76 13.79
CA ILE A 96 5.69 10.24 15.18
C ILE A 96 5.02 11.61 15.20
N LEU A 97 5.46 12.54 14.34
CA LEU A 97 4.89 13.89 14.26
C LEU A 97 3.39 13.86 13.94
N ILE A 98 2.97 13.05 12.98
CA ILE A 98 1.57 12.88 12.60
C ILE A 98 0.77 12.28 13.76
N SER A 99 1.30 11.26 14.43
CA SER A 99 0.61 10.62 15.56
C SER A 99 0.38 11.60 16.72
N ILE A 100 1.38 12.44 17.01
CA ILE A 100 1.28 13.51 18.01
C ILE A 100 0.25 14.56 17.57
N ALA A 101 0.31 15.00 16.31
CA ALA A 101 -0.64 15.98 15.75
C ALA A 101 -2.08 15.46 15.83
N VAL A 102 -2.33 14.20 15.43
CA VAL A 102 -3.63 13.53 15.53
C VAL A 102 -4.14 13.50 16.97
N PHE A 103 -3.28 13.24 17.96
CA PHE A 103 -3.67 13.27 19.37
C PHE A 103 -4.08 14.66 19.85
N PHE A 104 -3.32 15.70 19.53
CA PHE A 104 -3.66 17.07 19.93
C PHE A 104 -4.94 17.57 19.24
N VAL A 105 -5.09 17.28 17.94
CA VAL A 105 -6.32 17.57 17.19
C VAL A 105 -7.49 16.83 17.80
N ALA A 106 -7.39 15.51 18.01
CA ALA A 106 -8.45 14.73 18.65
C ALA A 106 -8.81 15.32 20.03
N ARG A 107 -7.82 15.65 20.86
CA ARG A 107 -8.04 16.28 22.18
C ARG A 107 -8.80 17.60 22.08
N GLN A 108 -8.55 18.41 21.06
CA GLN A 108 -9.30 19.65 20.84
C GLN A 108 -10.76 19.36 20.43
N TYR A 109 -10.96 18.45 19.47
CA TYR A 109 -12.29 18.09 18.98
C TYR A 109 -13.14 17.34 20.01
N THR A 110 -12.52 16.57 20.91
CA THR A 110 -13.24 15.89 22.00
C THR A 110 -13.96 16.84 22.95
N LYS A 111 -13.51 18.10 23.06
CA LYS A 111 -14.13 19.12 23.91
C LYS A 111 -15.30 19.83 23.21
N ASN A 112 -15.13 20.16 21.93
CA ASN A 112 -16.07 21.01 21.21
C ASN A 112 -17.10 20.18 20.42
N HIS A 113 -16.66 19.12 19.74
CA HIS A 113 -17.47 18.37 18.77
C HIS A 113 -17.15 16.87 18.77
N PRO A 114 -17.42 16.13 19.87
CA PRO A 114 -17.08 14.71 19.99
C PRO A 114 -17.80 13.81 18.96
N TYR A 115 -18.96 14.25 18.45
CA TYR A 115 -19.72 13.53 17.42
C TYR A 115 -18.95 13.42 16.09
N ILE A 116 -18.07 14.38 15.76
CA ILE A 116 -17.26 14.32 14.53
C ILE A 116 -16.30 13.13 14.59
N LEU A 117 -15.63 12.94 15.74
CA LEU A 117 -14.72 11.82 15.94
C LEU A 117 -15.47 10.48 15.89
N ASN A 118 -16.68 10.41 16.47
CA ASN A 118 -17.52 9.23 16.37
C ASN A 118 -17.87 8.89 14.91
N THR A 119 -18.35 9.88 14.14
CA THR A 119 -18.68 9.69 12.72
C THR A 119 -17.47 9.19 11.92
N ILE A 120 -16.28 9.73 12.20
CA ILE A 120 -15.03 9.26 11.57
C ILE A 120 -14.77 7.79 11.91
N LEU A 121 -14.83 7.41 13.20
CA LEU A 121 -14.60 6.02 13.63
C LEU A 121 -15.62 5.05 13.05
N VAL A 122 -16.90 5.42 13.04
CA VAL A 122 -17.98 4.60 12.44
C VAL A 122 -17.78 4.49 10.92
N GLY A 123 -17.35 5.56 10.25
CA GLY A 123 -17.00 5.53 8.82
C GLY A 123 -15.87 4.54 8.53
N PHE A 124 -14.79 4.56 9.32
CA PHE A 124 -13.71 3.58 9.21
C PHE A 124 -14.18 2.16 9.50
N MET A 125 -15.02 1.96 10.52
CA MET A 125 -15.60 0.66 10.82
C MET A 125 -16.41 0.10 9.65
N ALA A 126 -17.24 0.93 9.01
CA ALA A 126 -18.01 0.54 7.83
C ALA A 126 -17.10 0.17 6.64
N ILE A 127 -16.04 0.94 6.41
CA ILE A 127 -15.03 0.63 5.37
C ILE A 127 -14.38 -0.72 5.67
N LEU A 128 -13.88 -0.95 6.88
CA LEU A 128 -13.21 -2.21 7.24
C LEU A 128 -14.15 -3.42 7.14
N LEU A 129 -15.41 -3.27 7.53
CA LEU A 129 -16.42 -4.31 7.32
C LEU A 129 -16.58 -4.65 5.83
N GLY A 130 -16.55 -3.66 4.94
CA GLY A 130 -16.53 -3.91 3.50
C GLY A 130 -15.26 -4.62 3.03
N TYR A 131 -14.10 -4.20 3.51
CA TYR A 131 -12.80 -4.80 3.17
C TYR A 131 -12.62 -6.22 3.69
N SER A 132 -13.38 -6.64 4.71
CA SER A 132 -13.38 -8.02 5.20
C SER A 132 -13.71 -9.06 4.10
N SER A 133 -14.42 -8.65 3.04
CA SER A 133 -14.72 -9.50 1.88
C SER A 133 -13.46 -10.02 1.16
N ILE A 134 -12.32 -9.32 1.27
CA ILE A 134 -11.03 -9.75 0.71
C ILE A 134 -10.52 -11.03 1.38
N ALA A 135 -10.92 -11.32 2.62
CA ALA A 135 -10.55 -12.56 3.31
C ALA A 135 -10.98 -13.81 2.52
N MET A 136 -12.04 -13.72 1.70
CA MET A 136 -12.46 -14.82 0.82
C MET A 136 -11.36 -15.21 -0.17
N ILE A 137 -10.55 -14.26 -0.64
CA ILE A 137 -9.42 -14.53 -1.56
C ILE A 137 -8.40 -15.42 -0.86
N VAL A 138 -8.02 -15.07 0.36
CA VAL A 138 -7.05 -15.83 1.17
C VAL A 138 -7.59 -17.21 1.53
N ILE A 139 -8.85 -17.29 1.97
CA ILE A 139 -9.50 -18.57 2.31
C ILE A 139 -9.57 -19.49 1.10
N ARG A 140 -9.90 -18.94 -0.07
CA ARG A 140 -9.95 -19.70 -1.32
C ARG A 140 -8.58 -20.19 -1.75
N SER A 141 -7.56 -19.33 -1.68
CA SER A 141 -6.18 -19.69 -2.07
C SER A 141 -5.61 -20.77 -1.14
N ASN A 142 -5.79 -20.64 0.17
CA ASN A 142 -5.38 -21.67 1.15
C ASN A 142 -6.01 -23.06 0.92
N ALA A 143 -7.17 -23.13 0.26
CA ALA A 143 -7.78 -24.41 -0.13
C ALA A 143 -7.06 -25.09 -1.31
N ASN A 144 -5.98 -24.49 -1.83
CA ASN A 144 -5.13 -24.97 -2.91
C ASN A 144 -5.92 -25.46 -4.14
N PRO A 145 -6.78 -24.62 -4.73
CA PRO A 145 -7.52 -24.99 -5.92
C PRO A 145 -6.55 -25.22 -7.10
N PRO A 146 -6.90 -26.07 -8.09
CA PRO A 146 -6.03 -26.35 -9.24
C PRO A 146 -5.72 -25.11 -10.10
N MET A 147 -6.48 -24.02 -9.92
CA MET A 147 -6.21 -22.71 -10.49
C MET A 147 -6.08 -21.70 -9.35
N ASP A 148 -4.84 -21.38 -8.99
CA ASP A 148 -4.50 -20.35 -8.01
C ASP A 148 -3.44 -19.39 -8.57
N GLN A 149 -3.81 -18.14 -8.81
CA GLN A 149 -2.94 -17.16 -9.47
C GLN A 149 -2.25 -16.28 -8.43
N ASN A 150 -0.92 -16.32 -8.42
CA ASN A 150 -0.03 -15.64 -7.46
C ASN A 150 -0.12 -16.14 -6.02
N ASP A 151 -0.90 -17.19 -5.77
CA ASP A 151 -0.94 -17.93 -4.51
C ASP A 151 -1.05 -17.04 -3.25
N PRO A 152 -2.11 -16.21 -3.13
CA PRO A 152 -2.29 -15.27 -2.02
C PRO A 152 -2.71 -15.96 -0.70
N GLU A 153 -1.94 -16.94 -0.23
CA GLU A 153 -2.21 -17.70 1.00
C GLU A 153 -1.82 -16.95 2.28
N ASN A 154 -0.84 -16.05 2.17
CA ASN A 154 -0.26 -15.30 3.28
C ASN A 154 -0.42 -13.78 3.05
N LEU A 155 -0.19 -12.98 4.10
CA LEU A 155 -0.43 -11.54 3.99
C LEU A 155 0.50 -10.81 3.01
N PHE A 156 1.73 -11.29 2.82
CA PHE A 156 2.70 -10.68 1.90
C PHE A 156 2.32 -10.92 0.43
N SER A 157 1.97 -12.16 0.10
CA SER A 157 1.40 -12.52 -1.21
C SER A 157 0.06 -11.83 -1.47
N LEU A 158 -0.78 -11.68 -0.43
CA LEU A 158 -2.00 -10.86 -0.53
C LEU A 158 -1.69 -9.38 -0.81
N LEU A 159 -0.69 -8.79 -0.14
CA LEU A 159 -0.28 -7.41 -0.39
C LEU A 159 0.18 -7.24 -1.84
N TYR A 160 1.03 -8.15 -2.32
CA TYR A 160 1.47 -8.20 -3.71
C TYR A 160 0.29 -8.29 -4.69
N TYR A 161 -0.69 -9.14 -4.38
CA TYR A 161 -1.93 -9.30 -5.15
C TYR A 161 -2.77 -8.01 -5.18
N LEU A 162 -3.03 -7.39 -4.01
CA LEU A 162 -3.85 -6.18 -3.87
C LEU A 162 -3.21 -4.95 -4.52
N ASN A 163 -1.88 -4.81 -4.40
CA ASN A 163 -1.13 -3.73 -5.04
C ASN A 163 -1.03 -3.91 -6.56
N ARG A 164 -1.50 -5.05 -7.10
CA ARG A 164 -1.47 -5.36 -8.53
C ARG A 164 -0.05 -5.34 -9.11
N GLU A 165 0.94 -5.67 -8.29
CA GLU A 165 2.36 -5.59 -8.66
C GLU A 165 2.71 -6.57 -9.80
N GLN A 166 2.01 -7.69 -9.89
CA GLN A 166 2.10 -8.65 -11.00
C GLN A 166 1.85 -8.05 -12.39
N TYR A 167 1.16 -6.91 -12.48
CA TYR A 167 0.81 -6.27 -13.75
C TYR A 167 1.83 -5.20 -14.18
N GLY A 168 2.88 -4.97 -13.38
CA GLY A 168 3.87 -3.93 -13.61
C GLY A 168 3.32 -2.50 -13.47
N ASP A 169 4.20 -1.53 -13.67
CA ASP A 169 3.84 -0.12 -13.52
C ASP A 169 3.07 0.41 -14.73
N ARG A 170 2.08 1.26 -14.45
CA ARG A 170 1.24 1.90 -15.47
C ARG A 170 1.36 3.42 -15.35
N PRO A 171 2.33 4.04 -16.04
CA PRO A 171 2.52 5.48 -15.97
C PRO A 171 1.33 6.19 -16.65
N LEU A 172 0.42 6.77 -15.86
CA LEU A 172 -0.79 7.40 -16.41
C LEU A 172 -0.52 8.84 -16.87
N LEU A 173 0.13 9.65 -16.04
CA LEU A 173 0.34 11.08 -16.33
C LEU A 173 1.70 11.35 -16.95
N HIS A 174 2.75 10.68 -16.49
CA HIS A 174 4.11 10.90 -16.95
C HIS A 174 4.91 9.61 -16.83
N GLY A 175 5.70 9.29 -17.85
CA GLY A 175 6.53 8.09 -17.82
C GLY A 175 7.23 7.79 -19.14
N PRO A 176 7.95 6.67 -19.18
CA PRO A 176 8.81 6.29 -20.31
C PRO A 176 8.00 5.83 -21.52
N THR A 177 8.57 6.04 -22.70
CA THR A 177 8.17 5.31 -23.91
C THR A 177 8.75 3.90 -23.94
N TYR A 178 8.18 3.04 -24.77
CA TYR A 178 8.57 1.62 -24.90
C TYR A 178 10.06 1.42 -25.26
N ASN A 179 10.63 2.38 -25.99
CA ASN A 179 12.03 2.38 -26.42
C ASN A 179 12.96 3.20 -25.49
N ALA A 180 12.48 3.62 -24.32
CA ALA A 180 13.29 4.39 -23.38
C ALA A 180 14.46 3.53 -22.85
N PRO A 181 15.71 3.99 -22.99
CA PRO A 181 16.86 3.28 -22.44
C PRO A 181 16.87 3.41 -20.90
N ILE A 182 17.16 2.31 -20.23
CA ILE A 182 17.38 2.27 -18.77
C ILE A 182 18.77 2.83 -18.50
N LEU A 183 18.86 3.80 -17.60
CA LEU A 183 20.12 4.36 -17.12
C LEU A 183 20.61 3.62 -15.87
N GLU A 184 19.71 3.33 -14.94
CA GLU A 184 20.01 2.77 -13.62
C GLU A 184 18.84 1.88 -13.15
N SER A 185 19.15 0.84 -12.39
CA SER A 185 18.18 -0.01 -11.70
C SER A 185 18.40 0.10 -10.20
N GLU A 186 17.37 0.48 -9.44
CA GLU A 186 17.43 0.58 -7.99
C GLU A 186 16.60 -0.53 -7.34
N GLU A 187 17.20 -1.21 -6.37
CA GLU A 187 16.47 -2.11 -5.47
C GLU A 187 15.74 -1.26 -4.43
N THR A 188 14.42 -1.40 -4.37
CA THR A 188 13.54 -0.53 -3.58
C THR A 188 13.02 -1.23 -2.33
N GLU A 189 12.04 -2.12 -2.48
CA GLU A 189 11.33 -2.74 -1.36
C GLU A 189 11.65 -4.23 -1.26
N PRO A 190 11.96 -4.75 -0.06
CA PRO A 190 12.16 -6.18 0.14
C PRO A 190 10.83 -6.94 -0.02
N VAL A 191 10.90 -8.02 -0.79
CA VAL A 191 9.80 -8.96 -1.00
C VAL A 191 9.98 -10.13 -0.05
N TYR A 192 9.02 -10.33 0.84
CA TYR A 192 9.03 -11.42 1.82
C TYR A 192 8.24 -12.61 1.29
N SER A 193 8.79 -13.81 1.46
CA SER A 193 8.07 -15.07 1.23
C SER A 193 8.12 -15.94 2.48
N ALA A 194 7.10 -16.77 2.65
CA ALA A 194 7.04 -17.74 3.73
C ALA A 194 7.97 -18.93 3.41
N LEU A 195 9.09 -19.03 4.15
CA LEU A 195 10.09 -20.10 4.02
C LEU A 195 10.39 -20.69 5.40
N ASN A 196 10.36 -22.02 5.52
CA ASN A 196 10.77 -22.76 6.73
C ASN A 196 10.11 -22.28 8.05
N GLY A 197 8.85 -21.85 8.01
CA GLY A 197 8.12 -21.36 9.19
C GLY A 197 8.42 -19.91 9.57
N LYS A 198 9.19 -19.17 8.77
CA LYS A 198 9.47 -17.73 8.93
C LYS A 198 9.21 -16.96 7.64
N TYR A 199 9.21 -15.64 7.71
CA TYR A 199 9.22 -14.77 6.53
C TYR A 199 10.65 -14.30 6.25
N GLU A 200 11.16 -14.66 5.08
CA GLU A 200 12.51 -14.31 4.64
C GLU A 200 12.45 -13.44 3.38
N ILE A 201 13.42 -12.53 3.25
CA ILE A 201 13.54 -11.68 2.07
C ILE A 201 14.01 -12.57 0.92
N THR A 202 13.15 -12.74 -0.08
CA THR A 202 13.43 -13.59 -1.25
C THR A 202 13.96 -12.78 -2.42
N SER A 203 13.52 -11.53 -2.54
CA SER A 203 13.93 -10.63 -3.62
C SER A 203 13.76 -9.17 -3.19
N HIS A 204 14.24 -8.24 -3.99
CA HIS A 204 13.90 -6.83 -3.89
C HIS A 204 13.17 -6.39 -5.15
N LYS A 205 12.19 -5.49 -4.99
CA LYS A 205 11.53 -4.84 -6.11
C LYS A 205 12.54 -3.96 -6.83
N ILE A 206 12.69 -4.16 -8.13
CA ILE A 206 13.60 -3.37 -8.98
C ILE A 206 12.79 -2.28 -9.66
N ASP A 207 13.18 -1.02 -9.45
CA ASP A 207 12.66 0.12 -10.19
C ASP A 207 13.72 0.61 -11.19
N TYR A 208 13.26 1.06 -12.36
CA TYR A 208 14.14 1.44 -13.46
C TYR A 208 14.11 2.95 -13.67
N LYS A 209 15.27 3.60 -13.57
CA LYS A 209 15.43 5.00 -13.99
C LYS A 209 15.71 5.08 -15.48
N TYR A 210 14.82 5.77 -16.18
CA TYR A 210 14.90 5.96 -17.62
C TYR A 210 15.58 7.26 -18.00
N ASN A 211 16.09 7.32 -19.23
CA ASN A 211 16.61 8.57 -19.77
C ASN A 211 15.50 9.64 -19.84
N PRO A 212 15.69 10.84 -19.23
CA PRO A 212 14.66 11.88 -19.21
C PRO A 212 14.16 12.32 -20.59
N ARG A 213 15.00 12.18 -21.64
CA ARG A 213 14.62 12.51 -23.03
C ARG A 213 13.51 11.63 -23.59
N PHE A 214 13.28 10.46 -22.99
CA PHE A 214 12.27 9.48 -23.40
C PHE A 214 11.06 9.46 -22.46
N LEU A 215 10.97 10.42 -21.54
CA LEU A 215 9.80 10.59 -20.70
C LEU A 215 8.80 11.52 -21.40
N THR A 216 7.54 11.09 -21.48
CA THR A 216 6.47 11.85 -22.14
C THR A 216 5.31 12.09 -21.19
N LEU A 217 4.55 13.16 -21.43
CA LEU A 217 3.28 13.39 -20.75
C LEU A 217 2.22 12.48 -21.39
N PHE A 218 1.50 11.73 -20.57
CA PHE A 218 0.54 10.68 -20.96
C PHE A 218 1.14 9.62 -21.90
N PRO A 219 2.10 8.81 -21.43
CA PRO A 219 2.74 7.80 -22.27
C PRO A 219 1.73 6.70 -22.66
N ARG A 220 1.37 6.66 -23.95
CA ARG A 220 0.44 5.64 -24.48
C ARG A 220 1.14 4.36 -24.96
N MET A 221 2.42 4.45 -25.30
CA MET A 221 3.26 3.32 -25.73
C MET A 221 4.43 3.18 -24.75
N TYR A 222 4.18 2.57 -23.60
CA TYR A 222 5.17 2.43 -22.52
C TYR A 222 5.62 0.98 -22.30
N SER A 223 4.80 0.00 -22.71
CA SER A 223 5.08 -1.41 -22.44
C SER A 223 6.31 -1.87 -23.21
N ARG A 224 7.18 -2.64 -22.54
CA ARG A 224 8.42 -3.19 -23.09
C ARG A 224 8.33 -4.67 -23.41
N GLU A 225 7.18 -5.29 -23.14
CA GLU A 225 6.89 -6.64 -23.60
C GLU A 225 7.03 -6.72 -25.12
N ARG A 226 7.75 -7.73 -25.60
CA ARG A 226 8.07 -7.90 -27.02
C ARG A 226 6.85 -7.80 -27.92
N ASN A 227 5.76 -8.49 -27.54
CA ASN A 227 4.51 -8.48 -28.30
C ASN A 227 3.88 -7.07 -28.40
N HIS A 228 4.01 -6.26 -27.36
CA HIS A 228 3.50 -4.88 -27.36
C HIS A 228 4.39 -3.96 -28.19
N VAL A 229 5.72 -4.11 -28.10
CA VAL A 229 6.67 -3.35 -28.90
C VAL A 229 6.47 -3.61 -30.39
N GLU A 230 6.36 -4.89 -30.79
CA GLU A 230 6.10 -5.26 -32.19
C GLU A 230 4.77 -4.65 -32.70
N ALA A 231 3.73 -4.64 -31.87
CA ALA A 231 2.46 -4.00 -32.21
C ALA A 231 2.58 -2.47 -32.32
N TYR A 232 3.33 -1.82 -31.44
CA TYR A 232 3.57 -0.38 -31.49
C TYR A 232 4.34 0.03 -32.76
N GLU A 233 5.35 -0.74 -33.14
CA GLU A 233 6.12 -0.50 -34.36
C GLU A 233 5.26 -0.73 -35.61
N HIS A 234 4.45 -1.80 -35.61
CA HIS A 234 3.56 -2.14 -36.72
C HIS A 234 2.47 -1.07 -36.94
N TRP A 235 1.76 -0.66 -35.88
CA TRP A 235 0.68 0.33 -35.98
C TRP A 235 1.21 1.77 -36.10
N GLY A 236 2.27 2.09 -35.37
CA GLY A 236 2.87 3.42 -35.33
C GLY A 236 3.73 3.74 -36.55
N LYS A 237 4.11 2.74 -37.36
CA LYS A 237 5.04 2.88 -38.50
C LYS A 237 6.30 3.69 -38.13
N VAL A 238 6.81 3.45 -36.92
CA VAL A 238 7.85 4.26 -36.30
C VAL A 238 9.18 4.02 -37.03
N GLN A 239 9.75 5.07 -37.63
CA GLN A 239 11.10 5.04 -38.18
C GLN A 239 12.07 5.58 -37.13
N GLY A 240 12.80 4.68 -36.46
CA GLY A 240 13.73 5.04 -35.39
C GLY A 240 15.09 5.50 -35.91
N THR A 241 15.67 6.51 -35.28
CA THR A 241 17.09 6.87 -35.42
C THR A 241 17.85 6.31 -34.24
N LYS A 242 18.89 5.51 -34.50
CA LYS A 242 19.70 4.94 -33.42
C LYS A 242 20.42 6.03 -32.65
N ILE A 243 20.32 5.99 -31.33
CA ILE A 243 21.05 6.91 -30.44
C ILE A 243 22.01 6.12 -29.55
N ARG A 244 23.15 6.74 -29.22
CA ARG A 244 24.09 6.17 -28.25
C ARG A 244 23.77 6.72 -26.88
N VAL A 245 23.51 5.83 -25.93
CA VAL A 245 23.29 6.18 -24.53
C VAL A 245 24.31 5.42 -23.69
N GLN A 246 24.98 6.13 -22.79
CA GLN A 246 25.93 5.55 -21.87
C GLN A 246 25.17 5.09 -20.62
N GLY A 247 25.23 3.80 -20.32
CA GLY A 247 24.68 3.22 -19.10
C GLY A 247 25.60 3.45 -17.89
N GLN A 248 25.10 3.10 -16.70
CA GLN A 248 25.86 3.17 -15.44
C GLN A 248 27.09 2.25 -15.41
N ASP A 249 27.13 1.23 -16.27
CA ASP A 249 28.26 0.33 -16.51
C ASP A 249 29.38 0.97 -17.37
N GLY A 250 29.21 2.23 -17.77
CA GLY A 250 30.14 2.96 -18.63
C GLY A 250 30.14 2.51 -20.10
N LYS A 251 29.35 1.49 -20.47
CA LYS A 251 29.26 0.98 -21.83
C LYS A 251 28.31 1.83 -22.67
N GLN A 252 28.73 2.14 -23.90
CA GLN A 252 27.87 2.78 -24.89
C GLN A 252 27.02 1.72 -25.57
N ASN A 253 25.72 1.74 -25.28
CA ASN A 253 24.76 0.88 -25.96
C ASN A 253 24.05 1.70 -27.04
N SER A 254 23.98 1.16 -28.26
CA SER A 254 23.19 1.73 -29.35
C SER A 254 21.75 1.23 -29.23
N TRP A 255 20.81 2.17 -29.07
CA TRP A 255 19.38 1.91 -28.99
C TRP A 255 18.69 2.47 -30.22
#